data_AF-A0A2M7WIT0-F1
#
_entry.id   AF-A0A2M7WIT0-F1
#
_cell.length_a   1.000
_cell.length_b   1.000
_cell.length_c   1.000
_cell.angle_alpha   90.00
_cell.angle_beta   90.00
_cell.angle_gamma   90.00
#
_symmetry.space_group_name_H-M   'P 1'
#
loop_
_entity.id
_entity.type
_entity.pdbx_description
1 polymer ?
#
loop_
_entity_poly.entity_id
_entity_poly.type
_entity_poly.pdbx_seq_one_letter_code
_entity_poly.pdbx_strand_id
1 'polypeptide(L)' 'MAKRQSFADKAKKEKMMATCPICNSLISNALLVRAGKNRAGSYNYKQNRVRICKCNQEELLG' A
#
# COMPACT_ATOMS: atom_id res chain seq x y z
N MET A 1 -12.74 -17.00 22.20
CA MET A 1 -12.72 -15.97 23.27
C MET A 1 -11.88 -14.79 22.80
N ALA A 2 -12.49 -13.64 22.52
CA ALA A 2 -11.73 -12.43 22.18
C ALA A 2 -11.10 -11.87 23.47
N LYS A 3 -9.77 -11.85 23.56
CA LYS A 3 -9.08 -11.19 24.67
C LYS A 3 -9.52 -9.72 24.72
N ARG A 4 -10.00 -9.25 25.89
CA ARG A 4 -10.33 -7.84 26.10
C ARG A 4 -9.05 -7.01 25.93
N GLN A 5 -8.93 -6.32 24.79
CA GLN A 5 -7.81 -5.41 24.55
C GLN A 5 -8.10 -4.08 25.24
N SER A 6 -7.21 -3.63 26.13
CA SER A 6 -7.33 -2.30 26.74
C SER A 6 -6.97 -1.21 25.72
N PHE A 7 -7.36 0.03 25.99
CA PHE A 7 -6.95 1.18 25.18
C PHE A 7 -5.43 1.34 25.15
N ALA A 8 -4.74 1.04 26.27
CA ALA A 8 -3.30 1.05 26.35
C ALA A 8 -2.66 0.00 25.42
N ASP A 9 -3.24 -1.21 25.33
CA ASP A 9 -2.76 -2.26 24.42
C ASP A 9 -2.94 -1.88 22.94
N LYS A 10 -4.01 -1.14 22.62
CA LYS A 10 -4.25 -0.62 21.26
C LYS A 10 -3.29 0.51 20.90
N ALA A 11 -2.98 1.40 21.84
CA ALA A 11 -2.04 2.51 21.63
C ALA A 11 -0.60 2.03 21.44
N LYS A 12 -0.19 0.95 22.12
CA LYS A 12 1.13 0.32 21.99
C LYS A 12 1.31 -0.53 20.73
N LYS A 13 0.26 -0.71 19.93
CA LYS A 13 0.36 -1.51 18.71
C LYS A 13 1.12 -0.73 17.65
N GLU A 14 2.43 -0.96 17.60
CA GLU A 14 3.26 -0.41 16.54
C GLU A 14 2.82 -0.96 15.18
N LYS A 15 2.70 -0.06 14.19
CA LYS A 15 2.45 -0.48 12.82
C LYS A 15 3.69 -1.23 12.36
N MET A 16 3.55 -2.50 11.98
CA MET A 16 4.61 -3.25 11.30
C MET A 16 4.90 -2.56 9.97
N MET A 17 5.90 -1.67 9.97
CA MET A 17 6.43 -1.04 8.78
C MET A 17 7.57 -1.90 8.26
N ALA A 18 7.47 -2.34 7.01
CA ALA A 18 8.55 -3.04 6.35
C ALA A 18 9.54 -2.01 5.77
N THR A 19 10.84 -2.25 5.93
CA THR A 19 11.89 -1.43 5.32
C THR A 19 12.32 -2.05 4.00
N CYS A 20 12.53 -1.23 2.97
CA CYS A 20 13.05 -1.68 1.68
C CYS A 20 14.52 -2.09 1.82
N PRO A 21 14.93 -3.29 1.37
CA PRO A 21 16.31 -3.75 1.49
C PRO A 21 17.31 -3.00 0.60
N ILE A 22 16.82 -2.18 -0.35
CA ILE A 22 17.66 -1.49 -1.34
C ILE A 22 17.91 -0.04 -0.90
N CYS A 23 16.84 0.72 -0.67
CA CYS A 23 16.94 2.15 -0.32
C CYS A 23 16.81 2.45 1.17
N ASN A 24 16.64 1.42 2.02
CA ASN A 24 16.42 1.54 3.46
C ASN A 24 15.26 2.48 3.85
N SER A 25 14.35 2.79 2.92
CA SER A 25 13.16 3.58 3.19
C SER A 25 12.01 2.70 3.69
N LEU A 26 11.08 3.30 4.42
CA LEU A 26 9.83 2.65 4.77
C LEU A 26 9.05 2.29 3.51
N ILE A 27 8.47 1.08 3.48
CA ILE A 27 7.58 0.61 2.43
C ILE A 27 6.15 1.00 2.80
N SER A 28 5.53 1.83 1.97
CA SER A 28 4.12 2.19 2.07
C SER A 28 3.29 1.25 1.20
N ASN A 29 2.27 0.61 1.78
CA ASN A 29 1.29 -0.14 1.00
C ASN A 29 0.23 0.83 0.47
N ALA A 30 0.06 0.89 -0.85
CA ALA A 30 -0.93 1.75 -1.50
C ALA A 30 -1.82 0.93 -2.45
N LEU A 31 -3.05 1.39 -2.65
CA LEU A 31 -3.94 0.87 -3.68
C LEU A 31 -3.76 1.73 -4.94
N LEU A 32 -3.14 1.16 -5.97
CA LEU A 32 -2.95 1.82 -7.25
C LEU A 32 -4.14 1.52 -8.16
N VAL A 33 -4.82 2.57 -8.60
CA VAL A 33 -5.95 2.49 -9.53
C VAL A 33 -5.48 2.97 -10.90
N ARG A 34 -5.46 2.07 -11.89
CA ARG A 34 -5.11 2.41 -13.28
C ARG A 34 -6.35 2.30 -14.17
N ALA A 35 -6.65 3.37 -14.89
CA ALA A 35 -7.70 3.37 -15.91
C ALA A 35 -7.14 2.78 -17.22
N GLY A 36 -7.77 1.70 -17.71
CA GLY A 36 -7.49 1.14 -19.03
C GLY A 36 -8.72 1.29 -19.92
N LYS A 37 -8.52 1.74 -21.17
CA LYS A 37 -9.60 1.76 -22.17
C LYS A 37 -9.84 0.35 -22.71
N ASN A 38 -11.09 -0.08 -22.72
CA ASN A 38 -11.55 -1.25 -23.44
C ASN A 38 -11.61 -0.95 -24.95
N ARG A 39 -11.49 -1.98 -25.80
CA ARG A 39 -11.75 -1.91 -27.25
C ARG A 39 -13.12 -1.32 -27.59
N ALA A 40 -14.11 -1.49 -26.71
CA ALA A 40 -15.46 -0.94 -26.85
C ALA A 40 -15.59 0.53 -26.42
N GLY A 41 -14.49 1.21 -26.07
CA GLY A 41 -14.50 2.63 -25.68
C GLY A 41 -14.85 2.91 -24.21
N SER A 42 -15.20 1.89 -23.42
CA SER A 42 -15.43 2.04 -21.97
C SER A 42 -14.12 2.06 -21.17
N TYR A 43 -14.12 2.74 -20.02
CA TYR A 43 -12.99 2.74 -19.09
C TYR A 43 -13.16 1.65 -18.04
N ASN A 44 -12.12 0.83 -17.87
CA ASN A 44 -12.02 -0.15 -16.80
C ASN A 44 -10.96 0.30 -15.80
N TYR A 45 -11.30 0.31 -14.52
CA TYR A 45 -10.37 0.66 -13.45
C TYR A 45 -9.82 -0.61 -12.82
N LYS A 46 -8.53 -0.88 -13.03
CA LYS A 46 -7.84 -1.99 -12.37
C LYS A 46 -7.25 -1.50 -11.06
N GLN A 47 -7.60 -2.17 -9.97
CA GLN A 47 -7.09 -1.88 -8.63
C GLN A 47 -6.01 -2.90 -8.26
N ASN A 48 -4.78 -2.45 -8.03
CA ASN A 48 -3.67 -3.29 -7.63
C ASN A 48 -3.12 -2.79 -6.30
N ARG A 49 -2.95 -3.69 -5.32
CA ARG A 49 -2.23 -3.36 -4.08
C ARG A 49 -0.74 -3.43 -4.36
N VAL A 50 -0.05 -2.30 -4.23
CA VAL A 50 1.38 -2.18 -4.51
C VAL A 50 2.14 -1.70 -3.28
N ARG A 51 3.39 -2.12 -3.19
CA ARG A 51 4.36 -1.68 -2.17
C ARG A 51 5.21 -0.57 -2.78
N ILE A 52 5.13 0.63 -2.23
CA ILE A 52 5.85 1.81 -2.69
C ILE A 52 7.01 2.09 -1.73
N CYS A 53 8.19 2.32 -2.29
CA CYS A 53 9.40 2.79 -1.62
C CYS A 53 10.09 3.80 -2.54
N LYS A 54 11.21 4.40 -2.11
CA LYS A 54 11.91 5.38 -2.94
C LYS A 54 12.34 4.85 -4.31
N CYS A 55 12.62 3.54 -4.44
CA CYS A 55 13.09 2.96 -5.69
C CYS A 55 12.05 2.88 -6.80
N ASN A 56 10.77 2.70 -6.45
CA ASN A 56 9.70 2.47 -7.42
C ASN A 56 8.63 3.57 -7.39
N GLN A 57 8.88 4.64 -6.63
CA GLN A 57 7.96 5.75 -6.51
C GLN A 57 7.72 6.42 -7.87
N GLU A 58 8.79 6.71 -8.62
CA GLU A 58 8.71 7.36 -9.94
C GLU A 58 7.92 6.51 -10.94
N GLU A 59 8.17 5.19 -11.00
CA GLU A 59 7.46 4.30 -11.92
C GLU A 59 5.96 4.16 -11.58
N LEU A 60 5.61 4.15 -10.30
CA LEU A 60 4.25 3.86 -9.86
C LEU A 60 3.35 5.10 -9.79
N LEU A 61 3.91 6.27 -9.47
CA LEU A 61 3.15 7.52 -9.31
C LEU A 61 3.27 8.46 -10.51
N GLY A 62 4.30 8.32 -11.33
CA GLY A 62 4.60 9.23 -12.44
C GLY A 62 5.45 10.40 -12.02
#